data_AF-A0A2N2S3L2-F1
#
_entry.id   AF-A0A2N2S3L2-F1
#
_cell.length_a   1.000
_cell.length_b   1.000
_cell.length_c   1.000
_cell.angle_alpha   90.00
_cell.angle_beta   90.00
_cell.angle_gamma   90.00
#
_symmetry.space_group_name_H-M   'P 1'
#
loop_
_entity.id
_entity.type
_entity.pdbx_description
1 polymer ?
#
loop_
_entity_poly.entity_id
_entity_poly.type
_entity_poly.pdbx_seq_one_letter_code
_entity_poly.pdbx_strand_id
1 'polypeptide(L)'
;TNPAIAFLLPLVAVGATILSAPQAWALAALAVLEYSLLWRFHHPVQLADANMAMTWHLAGMWLGFSFSALTVVWFVVRLNAALLRREQALAASDAARARDAYVVGVGKLAAGAAHRLGTPLGTLRILSDELARRTDLGDDAREDIELMRTQVDHCRDILNGLAREAGQQRAEGGGAVSATDWIDGVLTRWRGLRPHASAALSVPVPLNAARIVADASLGEALHNLIDNAANANAKAGQARAPVGVRAQVSGGDFVVEVSDQGGGIPAAVCAAARTGPLAGSVSGMGLGLFLAHSAVEHHGGTLGFTIGSNGGTIARLSIPLQEKPE
;
A
#
# COMPACT_ATOMS: atom_id res chain seq x y z
N THR A 1 41.64 -46.53 31.70
CA THR A 1 40.62 -45.96 30.78
C THR A 1 41.03 -44.54 30.46
N ASN A 2 40.99 -44.08 29.20
CA ASN A 2 41.43 -42.73 28.84
C ASN A 2 40.35 -41.71 29.23
N PRO A 3 40.59 -40.80 30.19
CA PRO A 3 39.60 -39.83 30.62
C PRO A 3 39.26 -38.77 29.55
N ALA A 4 40.11 -38.60 28.53
CA ALA A 4 39.90 -37.64 27.44
C ALA A 4 38.68 -37.99 26.55
N ILE A 5 38.13 -39.19 26.70
CA ILE A 5 36.97 -39.61 25.89
C ILE A 5 35.71 -38.79 26.17
N ALA A 6 35.64 -38.18 27.35
CA ALA A 6 34.58 -37.24 27.71
C ALA A 6 34.55 -35.99 26.79
N PHE A 7 35.65 -35.66 26.09
CA PHE A 7 35.68 -34.51 25.17
C PHE A 7 34.86 -34.72 23.88
N LEU A 8 34.46 -35.96 23.57
CA LEU A 8 33.58 -36.24 22.43
C LEU A 8 32.16 -35.68 22.64
N LEU A 9 31.69 -35.62 23.89
CA LEU A 9 30.36 -35.10 24.22
C LEU A 9 30.18 -33.61 23.85
N PRO A 10 31.08 -32.69 24.26
CA PRO A 10 31.03 -31.30 23.83
C PRO A 10 31.11 -31.14 22.31
N LEU A 11 31.92 -31.95 21.62
CA LEU A 11 32.06 -31.90 20.17
C LEU A 11 30.73 -32.24 19.48
N VAL A 12 30.05 -33.29 19.93
CA VAL A 12 28.72 -33.67 19.44
C VAL A 12 27.68 -32.60 19.77
N ALA A 13 27.72 -32.03 20.99
CA ALA A 13 26.80 -30.98 21.42
C ALA A 13 26.94 -29.71 20.56
N VAL A 14 28.16 -29.27 20.27
CA VAL A 14 28.42 -28.12 19.37
C VAL A 14 28.06 -28.47 17.93
N GLY A 15 28.42 -29.67 17.46
CA GLY A 15 28.09 -30.15 16.12
C GLY A 15 26.59 -30.17 15.85
N ALA A 16 25.77 -30.55 16.84
CA ALA A 16 24.32 -30.55 16.75
C ALA A 16 23.69 -29.15 16.55
N THR A 17 24.47 -28.08 16.75
CA THR A 17 24.01 -26.69 16.55
C THR A 17 24.26 -26.17 15.13
N ILE A 18 25.25 -26.74 14.45
CA ILE A 18 25.71 -26.29 13.14
C ILE A 18 25.18 -27.22 12.05
N LEU A 19 25.09 -28.52 12.35
CA LEU A 19 24.73 -29.57 11.41
C LEU A 19 23.21 -29.80 11.38
N SER A 20 22.73 -30.28 10.24
CA SER A 20 21.35 -30.77 10.13
C SER A 20 21.13 -32.00 11.02
N ALA A 21 19.89 -32.28 11.41
CA ALA A 21 19.53 -33.43 12.25
C ALA A 21 20.18 -34.77 11.81
N PRO A 22 20.15 -35.20 10.53
CA PRO A 22 20.78 -36.46 10.14
C PRO A 22 22.31 -36.44 10.27
N GLN A 23 22.94 -35.29 10.02
CA GLN A 23 24.39 -35.12 10.17
C GLN A 23 24.81 -35.10 11.64
N ALA A 24 24.02 -34.48 12.52
CA ALA A 24 24.25 -34.49 13.96
C ALA A 24 24.15 -35.91 14.53
N TRP A 25 23.14 -36.69 14.10
CA TRP A 25 23.02 -38.10 14.46
C TRP A 25 24.17 -38.95 13.91
N ALA A 26 24.63 -38.69 12.69
CA ALA A 26 25.80 -39.35 12.12
C ALA A 26 27.08 -39.04 12.91
N LEU A 27 27.27 -37.78 13.33
CA LEU A 27 28.39 -37.37 14.18
C LEU A 27 28.34 -38.04 15.56
N ALA A 28 27.16 -38.14 16.17
CA ALA A 28 26.97 -38.86 17.43
C ALA A 28 27.29 -40.36 17.28
N ALA A 29 26.81 -40.99 16.20
CA ALA A 29 27.12 -42.39 15.90
C ALA A 29 28.61 -42.61 15.66
N LEU A 30 29.28 -41.68 14.97
CA LEU A 30 30.72 -41.72 14.74
C LEU A 30 31.50 -41.62 16.06
N ALA A 31 31.12 -40.72 16.97
CA ALA A 31 31.74 -40.58 18.28
C ALA A 31 31.58 -41.86 19.13
N VAL A 32 30.41 -42.50 19.10
CA VAL A 32 30.17 -43.79 19.79
C VAL A 32 30.98 -44.93 19.16
N LEU A 33 31.11 -44.95 17.83
CA LEU A 33 31.92 -45.92 17.10
C LEU A 33 33.41 -45.76 17.45
N GLU A 34 33.92 -44.53 17.44
CA GLU A 34 35.29 -44.20 17.83
C GLU A 34 35.59 -44.64 19.27
N TYR A 35 34.68 -44.35 20.20
CA TYR A 35 34.77 -44.82 21.58
C TYR A 35 34.87 -46.36 21.66
N SER A 36 34.01 -47.06 20.92
CA SER A 36 33.94 -48.52 20.89
C SER A 36 35.21 -49.15 20.30
N LEU A 37 35.79 -48.52 19.26
CA LEU A 37 37.06 -48.93 18.67
C LEU A 37 38.23 -48.71 19.63
N LEU A 38 38.28 -47.55 20.28
CA LEU A 38 39.31 -47.24 21.28
C LEU A 38 39.24 -48.21 22.47
N TRP A 39 38.05 -48.62 22.90
CA TRP A 39 37.91 -49.67 23.92
C TRP A 39 38.59 -50.99 23.50
N ARG A 40 38.39 -51.40 22.24
CA ARG A 40 38.88 -52.70 21.73
C ARG A 40 40.37 -52.72 21.37
N PHE A 41 40.91 -51.60 20.88
CA PHE A 41 42.25 -51.47 20.31
C PHE A 41 43.18 -50.51 21.08
N HIS A 42 42.91 -50.26 22.35
CA HIS A 42 43.76 -49.36 23.15
C HIS A 42 45.17 -49.92 23.38
N HIS A 43 46.18 -49.05 23.31
CA HIS A 43 47.50 -49.32 23.87
C HIS A 43 47.56 -48.86 25.34
N PRO A 44 47.84 -49.77 26.29
CA PRO A 44 47.95 -49.38 27.69
C PRO A 44 49.20 -48.53 27.91
N VAL A 45 49.02 -47.33 28.45
CA VAL A 45 50.15 -46.49 28.88
C VAL A 45 50.72 -47.12 30.15
N GLN A 46 51.97 -47.57 30.10
CA GLN A 46 52.67 -48.09 31.28
C GLN A 46 53.21 -46.91 32.10
N LEU A 47 52.47 -46.55 33.14
CA LEU A 47 52.94 -45.61 34.16
C LEU A 47 53.61 -46.41 35.28
N ALA A 48 54.83 -46.06 35.66
CA ALA A 48 55.60 -46.77 36.68
C ALA A 48 55.00 -46.67 38.10
N ASP A 49 54.11 -45.69 38.32
CA ASP A 49 53.46 -45.42 39.60
C ASP A 49 51.93 -45.47 39.45
N ALA A 50 51.31 -46.46 40.11
CA ALA A 50 49.87 -46.68 40.08
C ALA A 50 49.08 -45.54 40.75
N ASN A 51 49.64 -44.90 41.79
CA ASN A 51 48.98 -43.77 42.45
C ASN A 51 48.92 -42.57 41.51
N MET A 52 50.05 -42.24 40.88
CA MET A 52 50.11 -41.13 39.93
C MET A 52 49.19 -41.37 38.72
N ALA A 53 49.11 -42.61 38.21
CA ALA A 53 48.17 -42.99 37.16
C ALA A 53 46.71 -42.77 37.55
N MET A 54 46.33 -43.13 38.78
CA MET A 54 44.98 -42.89 39.32
C MET A 54 44.68 -41.40 39.45
N THR A 55 45.62 -40.59 39.99
CA THR A 55 45.44 -39.14 40.12
C THR A 55 45.22 -38.46 38.78
N TRP A 56 46.02 -38.78 37.75
CA TRP A 56 45.84 -38.24 36.41
C TRP A 56 44.55 -38.70 35.75
N HIS A 57 44.11 -39.94 36.02
CA HIS A 57 42.83 -40.44 35.54
C HIS A 57 41.65 -39.66 36.15
N LEU A 58 41.63 -39.46 37.47
CA LEU A 58 40.60 -38.67 38.16
C LEU A 58 40.60 -37.20 37.72
N ALA A 59 41.79 -36.59 37.58
CA ALA A 59 41.93 -35.22 37.11
C ALA A 59 41.36 -35.04 35.70
N GLY A 60 41.64 -35.99 34.79
CA GLY A 60 41.09 -35.98 33.45
C GLY A 60 39.56 -36.15 33.43
N MET A 61 39.00 -37.06 34.25
CA MET A 61 37.54 -37.23 34.34
C MET A 61 36.86 -35.96 34.86
N TRP A 62 37.44 -35.31 35.87
CA TRP A 62 36.93 -34.05 36.41
C TRP A 62 36.98 -32.92 35.37
N LEU A 63 38.07 -32.80 34.63
CA LEU A 63 38.21 -31.82 33.54
C LEU A 63 37.20 -32.08 32.42
N GLY A 64 37.07 -33.33 31.98
CA GLY A 64 36.13 -33.72 30.93
C GLY A 64 34.68 -33.48 31.33
N PHE A 65 34.31 -33.81 32.58
CA PHE A 65 32.98 -33.53 33.13
C PHE A 65 32.70 -32.03 33.20
N SER A 66 33.62 -31.25 33.78
CA SER A 66 33.48 -29.79 33.89
C SER A 66 33.31 -29.11 32.53
N PHE A 67 34.14 -29.49 31.54
CA PHE A 67 34.06 -28.94 30.19
C PHE A 67 32.75 -29.33 29.48
N SER A 68 32.32 -30.59 29.63
CA SER A 68 31.05 -31.07 29.07
C SER A 68 29.85 -30.35 29.68
N ALA A 69 29.81 -30.24 31.01
CA ALA A 69 28.74 -29.55 31.72
C ALA A 69 28.64 -28.07 31.30
N LEU A 70 29.76 -27.36 31.23
CA LEU A 70 29.80 -25.97 30.77
C LEU A 70 29.31 -25.83 29.33
N THR A 71 29.74 -26.72 28.43
CA THR A 71 29.34 -26.68 27.02
C THR A 71 27.84 -26.95 26.87
N VAL A 72 27.30 -27.95 27.57
CA VAL A 72 25.87 -28.28 27.55
C VAL A 72 25.05 -27.12 28.11
N VAL A 73 25.44 -26.55 29.25
CA VAL A 73 24.72 -25.40 29.84
C VAL A 73 24.76 -24.21 28.89
N TRP A 74 25.93 -23.86 28.35
CA TRP A 74 26.07 -22.80 27.36
C TRP A 74 25.19 -23.04 26.14
N PHE A 75 25.13 -24.28 25.65
CA PHE A 75 24.31 -24.68 24.52
C PHE A 75 22.81 -24.52 24.82
N VAL A 76 22.33 -25.07 25.93
CA VAL A 76 20.91 -25.00 26.32
C VAL A 76 20.47 -23.55 26.51
N VAL A 77 21.28 -22.73 27.18
CA VAL A 77 21.00 -21.30 27.36
C VAL A 77 20.94 -20.57 26.02
N ARG A 78 21.90 -20.84 25.12
CA ARG A 78 21.93 -20.23 23.79
C ARG A 78 20.73 -20.67 22.93
N LEU A 79 20.34 -21.94 23.00
CA LEU A 79 19.21 -22.49 22.26
C LEU A 79 17.89 -21.86 22.74
N ASN A 80 17.65 -21.82 24.05
CA ASN A 80 16.45 -21.17 24.60
C ASN A 80 16.40 -19.68 24.25
N ALA A 81 17.53 -18.98 24.34
CA ALA A 81 17.60 -17.57 23.96
C ALA A 81 17.32 -17.35 22.46
N ALA A 82 17.72 -18.29 21.59
CA ALA A 82 17.43 -18.22 20.16
C ALA A 82 15.95 -18.52 19.86
N LEU A 83 15.35 -19.49 20.54
CA LEU A 83 13.93 -19.83 20.40
C LEU A 83 13.03 -18.68 20.83
N LEU A 84 13.27 -18.11 22.02
CA LEU A 84 12.50 -16.97 22.53
C LEU A 84 12.59 -15.75 21.61
N ARG A 85 13.78 -15.46 21.07
CA ARG A 85 13.94 -14.37 20.07
C ARG A 85 13.13 -14.63 18.81
N ARG A 86 13.11 -15.87 18.33
CA ARG A 86 12.33 -16.25 17.14
C ARG A 86 10.84 -16.13 17.38
N GLU A 87 10.35 -16.59 18.54
CA GLU A 87 8.94 -16.46 18.92
C GLU A 87 8.52 -14.98 19.03
N GLN A 88 9.35 -14.13 19.65
CA GLN A 88 9.10 -12.69 19.72
C GLN A 88 9.07 -12.04 18.34
N ALA A 89 9.98 -12.41 17.44
CA ALA A 89 10.00 -11.89 16.08
C ALA A 89 8.75 -12.31 15.29
N LEU A 90 8.31 -13.56 15.45
CA LEU A 90 7.08 -14.06 14.84
C LEU A 90 5.85 -13.33 15.39
N ALA A 91 5.73 -13.20 16.72
CA ALA A 91 4.62 -12.49 17.35
C ALA A 91 4.56 -11.01 16.92
N ALA A 92 5.70 -10.34 16.80
CA ALA A 92 5.78 -8.97 16.30
C ALA A 92 5.32 -8.88 14.83
N SER A 93 5.74 -9.83 13.98
CA SER A 93 5.31 -9.89 12.58
C SER A 93 3.81 -10.15 12.45
N ASP A 94 3.24 -11.03 13.26
CA ASP A 94 1.81 -11.34 13.21
C ASP A 94 0.96 -10.18 13.75
N ALA A 95 1.41 -9.50 14.81
CA ALA A 95 0.77 -8.28 15.30
C ALA A 95 0.79 -7.16 14.25
N ALA A 96 1.89 -6.99 13.52
CA ALA A 96 1.98 -6.03 12.41
C ALA A 96 0.98 -6.39 11.30
N ARG A 97 0.96 -7.65 10.86
CA ARG A 97 0.01 -8.12 9.83
C ARG A 97 -1.46 -7.94 10.25
N ALA A 98 -1.79 -8.22 11.51
CA ALA A 98 -3.14 -8.04 12.03
C ALA A 98 -3.54 -6.56 12.03
N ARG A 99 -2.62 -5.67 12.42
CA ARG A 99 -2.82 -4.21 12.35
C ARG A 99 -3.04 -3.75 10.91
N ASP A 100 -2.21 -4.20 9.97
CA ASP A 100 -2.34 -3.84 8.56
C ASP A 100 -3.66 -4.35 7.98
N ALA A 101 -4.04 -5.60 8.27
CA ALA A 101 -5.31 -6.16 7.85
C ALA A 101 -6.51 -5.39 8.43
N TYR A 102 -6.44 -4.98 9.70
CA TYR A 102 -7.46 -4.14 10.34
C TYR A 102 -7.56 -2.77 9.65
N VAL A 103 -6.43 -2.09 9.44
CA VAL A 103 -6.39 -0.78 8.76
C VAL A 103 -6.93 -0.89 7.33
N VAL A 104 -6.52 -1.92 6.57
CA VAL A 104 -7.04 -2.17 5.22
C VAL A 104 -8.54 -2.45 5.25
N GLY A 105 -9.03 -3.22 6.22
CA GLY A 105 -10.46 -3.51 6.41
C GLY A 105 -11.27 -2.25 6.70
N VAL A 106 -10.84 -1.45 7.67
CA VAL A 106 -11.44 -0.14 8.01
C VAL A 106 -11.38 0.78 6.80
N GLY A 107 -10.27 0.84 6.07
CA GLY A 107 -10.13 1.63 4.87
C GLY A 107 -11.05 1.20 3.72
N LYS A 108 -11.34 -0.11 3.58
CA LYS A 108 -12.36 -0.61 2.61
C LYS A 108 -13.75 -0.13 3.00
N LEU A 109 -14.08 -0.21 4.29
CA LEU A 109 -15.37 0.24 4.80
C LEU A 109 -15.53 1.76 4.67
N ALA A 110 -14.50 2.54 5.00
CA ALA A 110 -14.47 3.99 4.89
C ALA A 110 -14.64 4.45 3.43
N ALA A 111 -13.87 3.90 2.50
CA ALA A 111 -14.01 4.22 1.07
C ALA A 111 -15.39 3.83 0.53
N GLY A 112 -15.93 2.67 0.95
CA GLY A 112 -17.27 2.24 0.59
C GLY A 112 -18.39 3.10 1.20
N ALA A 113 -18.17 3.66 2.39
CA ALA A 113 -19.07 4.60 3.04
C ALA A 113 -19.01 5.97 2.38
N ALA A 114 -17.82 6.51 2.09
CA ALA A 114 -17.63 7.77 1.37
C ALA A 114 -18.32 7.74 0.00
N HIS A 115 -18.22 6.64 -0.74
CA HIS A 115 -18.92 6.47 -2.01
C HIS A 115 -20.44 6.47 -1.86
N ARG A 116 -20.97 5.68 -0.91
CA ARG A 116 -22.42 5.51 -0.72
C ARG A 116 -23.09 6.71 -0.07
N LEU A 117 -22.37 7.46 0.76
CA LEU A 117 -22.85 8.68 1.43
C LEU A 117 -22.57 9.95 0.61
N GLY A 118 -21.53 9.95 -0.22
CA GLY A 118 -21.22 11.08 -1.11
C GLY A 118 -22.34 11.36 -2.11
N THR A 119 -23.04 10.32 -2.57
CA THR A 119 -24.18 10.45 -3.49
C THR A 119 -25.38 11.17 -2.85
N PRO A 120 -25.96 10.73 -1.71
CA PRO A 120 -27.05 11.44 -1.06
C PRO A 120 -26.65 12.83 -0.55
N LEU A 121 -25.41 13.03 -0.10
CA LEU A 121 -24.91 14.37 0.25
C LEU A 121 -24.81 15.29 -0.98
N GLY A 122 -24.41 14.75 -2.13
CA GLY A 122 -24.43 15.49 -3.40
C GLY A 122 -25.85 15.90 -3.81
N THR A 123 -26.83 15.01 -3.65
CA THR A 123 -28.24 15.33 -3.88
C THR A 123 -28.75 16.39 -2.91
N LEU A 124 -28.44 16.28 -1.61
CA LEU A 124 -28.80 17.29 -0.61
C LEU A 124 -28.22 18.66 -0.95
N ARG A 125 -26.96 18.73 -1.39
CA ARG A 125 -26.34 19.98 -1.87
C ARG A 125 -27.16 20.63 -2.98
N ILE A 126 -27.55 19.86 -4.01
CA ILE A 126 -28.31 20.37 -5.16
C ILE A 126 -29.67 20.91 -4.71
N LEU A 127 -30.35 20.21 -3.81
CA LEU A 127 -31.65 20.64 -3.27
C LEU A 127 -31.50 21.91 -2.43
N SER A 128 -30.46 21.99 -1.58
CA SER A 128 -30.16 23.20 -0.80
C SER A 128 -29.74 24.38 -1.70
N ASP A 129 -29.00 24.12 -2.78
CA ASP A 129 -28.65 25.11 -3.81
C ASP A 129 -29.90 25.68 -4.50
N GLU A 130 -30.88 24.83 -4.80
CA GLU A 130 -32.13 25.24 -5.42
C GLU A 130 -33.00 26.06 -4.47
N LEU A 131 -33.10 25.64 -3.20
CA LEU A 131 -33.80 26.39 -2.17
C LEU A 131 -33.17 27.77 -1.92
N ALA A 132 -31.84 27.88 -1.96
CA ALA A 132 -31.14 29.16 -1.78
C ALA A 132 -31.44 30.17 -2.90
N ARG A 133 -31.73 29.69 -4.12
CA ARG A 133 -32.06 30.53 -5.29
C ARG A 133 -33.49 31.07 -5.28
N ARG A 134 -34.38 30.53 -4.45
CA ARG A 134 -35.75 31.01 -4.33
C ARG A 134 -35.79 32.40 -3.73
N THR A 135 -36.56 33.30 -4.34
CA THR A 135 -36.74 34.70 -3.89
C THR A 135 -37.96 34.89 -3.01
N ASP A 136 -38.81 33.87 -2.88
CA ASP A 136 -40.08 33.88 -2.15
C ASP A 136 -39.97 33.37 -0.71
N LEU A 137 -38.75 33.06 -0.25
CA LEU A 137 -38.46 32.62 1.12
C LEU A 137 -38.05 33.81 2.00
N GLY A 138 -38.51 33.81 3.26
CA GLY A 138 -38.13 34.80 4.28
C GLY A 138 -36.68 34.64 4.75
N ASP A 139 -36.17 35.65 5.46
CA ASP A 139 -34.76 35.72 5.88
C ASP A 139 -34.33 34.54 6.78
N ASP A 140 -35.17 34.15 7.76
CA ASP A 140 -34.89 33.00 8.64
C ASP A 140 -34.70 31.69 7.85
N ALA A 141 -35.51 31.47 6.81
CA ALA A 141 -35.41 30.28 5.97
C ALA A 141 -34.14 30.29 5.11
N ARG A 142 -33.64 31.47 4.69
CA ARG A 142 -32.35 31.58 3.99
C ARG A 142 -31.19 31.22 4.90
N GLU A 143 -31.21 31.67 6.15
CA GLU A 143 -30.16 31.37 7.13
C GLU A 143 -30.08 29.86 7.40
N ASP A 144 -31.22 29.20 7.59
CA ASP A 144 -31.29 27.75 7.76
C ASP A 144 -30.76 26.98 6.53
N ILE A 145 -31.04 27.47 5.31
CA ILE A 145 -30.54 26.86 4.07
C ILE A 145 -29.01 27.01 3.96
N GLU A 146 -28.44 28.17 4.30
CA GLU A 146 -26.98 28.37 4.32
C GLU A 146 -26.30 27.50 5.38
N LEU A 147 -26.93 27.33 6.55
CA LEU A 147 -26.45 26.41 7.56
C LEU A 147 -26.45 24.96 7.05
N MET A 148 -27.54 24.52 6.40
CA MET A 148 -27.61 23.18 5.79
C MET A 148 -26.51 22.96 4.75
N ARG A 149 -26.26 23.94 3.88
CA ARG A 149 -25.17 23.89 2.90
C ARG A 149 -23.82 23.68 3.58
N THR A 150 -23.54 24.47 4.61
CA THR A 150 -22.29 24.37 5.38
C THR A 150 -22.12 22.99 6.01
N GLN A 151 -23.18 22.39 6.56
CA GLN A 151 -23.11 21.05 7.15
C GLN A 151 -22.94 19.94 6.12
N VAL A 152 -23.56 20.06 4.94
CA VAL A 152 -23.39 19.11 3.83
C VAL A 152 -21.94 19.16 3.31
N ASP A 153 -21.35 20.34 3.23
CA ASP A 153 -19.96 20.55 2.82
C ASP A 153 -18.99 19.92 3.82
N HIS A 154 -19.21 20.19 5.11
CA HIS A 154 -18.42 19.61 6.19
C HIS A 154 -18.48 18.08 6.21
N CYS A 155 -19.68 17.49 6.05
CA CYS A 155 -19.83 16.03 5.94
C CYS A 155 -19.04 15.46 4.76
N ARG A 156 -19.03 16.18 3.63
CA ARG A 156 -18.30 15.75 2.43
C ARG A 156 -16.79 15.82 2.64
N ASP A 157 -16.28 16.86 3.30
CA ASP A 157 -14.86 17.00 3.60
C ASP A 157 -14.35 15.91 4.54
N ILE A 158 -15.13 15.57 5.58
CA ILE A 158 -14.81 14.45 6.48
C ILE A 158 -14.73 13.13 5.71
N LEU A 159 -15.73 12.84 4.86
CA LEU A 159 -15.77 11.60 4.09
C LEU A 159 -14.61 11.50 3.08
N ASN A 160 -14.26 12.61 2.43
CA ASN A 160 -13.13 12.68 1.51
C ASN A 160 -11.79 12.50 2.23
N GLY A 161 -11.65 13.05 3.44
CA GLY A 161 -10.48 12.85 4.30
C GLY A 161 -10.29 11.38 4.66
N LEU A 162 -11.35 10.72 5.14
CA LEU A 162 -11.33 9.27 5.44
C LEU A 162 -11.00 8.42 4.21
N ALA A 163 -11.52 8.77 3.03
CA ALA A 163 -11.22 8.06 1.79
C ALA A 163 -9.75 8.23 1.34
N ARG A 164 -9.18 9.43 1.51
CA ARG A 164 -7.76 9.73 1.22
C ARG A 164 -6.81 8.95 2.11
N GLU A 165 -7.02 8.97 3.42
CA GLU A 165 -6.19 8.22 4.37
C GLU A 165 -6.24 6.71 4.09
N ALA A 166 -7.42 6.20 3.71
CA ALA A 166 -7.61 4.81 3.31
C ALA A 166 -7.02 4.45 1.93
N GLY A 167 -6.86 5.42 1.04
CA GLY A 167 -6.23 5.27 -0.28
C GLY A 167 -4.70 5.32 -0.21
N GLN A 168 -4.14 6.25 0.56
CA GLN A 168 -2.69 6.42 0.75
C GLN A 168 -1.98 5.15 1.26
N GLN A 169 -2.65 4.35 2.11
CA GLN A 169 -2.12 3.08 2.61
C GLN A 169 -2.20 1.92 1.58
N ARG A 170 -2.99 2.05 0.49
CA ARG A 170 -3.08 1.04 -0.57
C ARG A 170 -2.07 1.22 -1.70
N ALA A 171 -1.66 2.45 -1.98
CA ALA A 171 -0.64 2.71 -3.00
C ALA A 171 0.70 2.03 -2.67
N GLU A 172 0.95 1.76 -1.38
CA GLU A 172 2.10 0.98 -0.92
C GLU A 172 1.98 -0.54 -1.20
N GLY A 173 0.82 -1.04 -1.67
CA GLY A 173 0.47 -2.48 -1.72
C GLY A 173 0.09 -3.08 -3.09
N GLY A 174 0.46 -2.45 -4.22
CA GLY A 174 0.63 -3.10 -5.53
C GLY A 174 -0.52 -3.95 -6.09
N GLY A 175 -1.46 -3.33 -6.82
CA GLY A 175 -2.37 -4.04 -7.70
C GLY A 175 -2.60 -3.26 -8.99
N ALA A 176 -1.77 -3.49 -10.02
CA ALA A 176 -1.97 -2.86 -11.31
C ALA A 176 -3.26 -3.36 -11.97
N VAL A 177 -4.05 -2.46 -12.56
CA VAL A 177 -5.30 -2.75 -13.28
C VAL A 177 -5.15 -2.46 -14.78
N SER A 178 -6.00 -3.08 -15.61
CA SER A 178 -6.11 -2.75 -17.03
C SER A 178 -6.57 -1.29 -17.19
N ALA A 179 -5.82 -0.50 -17.97
CA ALA A 179 -6.20 0.90 -18.23
C ALA A 179 -7.56 1.01 -18.94
N THR A 180 -7.89 0.03 -19.80
CA THR A 180 -9.18 -0.08 -20.49
C THR A 180 -10.32 -0.28 -19.49
N ASP A 181 -10.21 -1.30 -18.63
CA ASP A 181 -11.27 -1.64 -17.68
C ASP A 181 -11.46 -0.52 -16.65
N TRP A 182 -10.36 0.13 -16.27
CA TRP A 182 -10.39 1.26 -15.34
C TRP A 182 -11.16 2.46 -15.93
N ILE A 183 -10.83 2.90 -17.15
CA ILE A 183 -11.50 4.06 -17.75
C ILE A 183 -12.98 3.78 -18.05
N ASP A 184 -13.30 2.58 -18.54
CA ASP A 184 -14.67 2.16 -18.80
C ASP A 184 -15.49 2.08 -17.50
N GLY A 185 -14.89 1.58 -16.41
CA GLY A 185 -15.51 1.54 -15.09
C GLY A 185 -15.85 2.94 -14.57
N VAL A 186 -14.92 3.89 -14.69
CA VAL A 186 -15.14 5.29 -14.26
C VAL A 186 -16.25 5.95 -15.08
N LEU A 187 -16.22 5.79 -16.42
CA LEU A 187 -17.23 6.38 -17.31
C LEU A 187 -18.62 5.77 -17.11
N THR A 188 -18.69 4.44 -16.93
CA THR A 188 -19.96 3.74 -16.66
C THR A 188 -20.60 4.27 -15.38
N ARG A 189 -19.81 4.40 -14.31
CA ARG A 189 -20.26 4.97 -13.04
C ARG A 189 -20.72 6.42 -13.21
N TRP A 190 -19.95 7.24 -13.93
CA TRP A 190 -20.31 8.64 -14.15
C TRP A 190 -21.63 8.78 -14.93
N ARG A 191 -21.82 8.01 -16.00
CA ARG A 191 -23.08 8.00 -16.79
C ARG A 191 -24.29 7.61 -15.92
N GLY A 192 -24.12 6.65 -15.00
CA GLY A 192 -25.17 6.27 -14.06
C GLY A 192 -25.61 7.40 -13.12
N LEU A 193 -24.69 8.29 -12.75
CA LEU A 193 -24.95 9.43 -11.86
C LEU A 193 -25.44 10.69 -12.62
N ARG A 194 -25.20 10.76 -13.94
CA ARG A 194 -25.53 11.91 -14.80
C ARG A 194 -26.36 11.48 -16.03
N PRO A 195 -27.60 10.99 -15.86
CA PRO A 195 -28.41 10.44 -16.96
C PRO A 195 -28.77 11.45 -18.06
N HIS A 196 -28.65 12.75 -17.78
CA HIS A 196 -28.95 13.82 -18.72
C HIS A 196 -27.70 14.44 -19.39
N ALA A 197 -26.51 14.00 -19.01
CA ALA A 197 -25.26 14.42 -19.64
C ALA A 197 -24.64 13.26 -20.42
N SER A 198 -23.89 13.57 -21.48
CA SER A 198 -23.24 12.56 -22.30
C SER A 198 -21.72 12.71 -22.27
N ALA A 199 -21.01 11.58 -22.34
CA ALA A 199 -19.55 11.54 -22.45
C ALA A 199 -19.16 10.64 -23.60
N ALA A 200 -18.39 11.18 -24.55
CA ALA A 200 -17.91 10.49 -25.74
C ALA A 200 -16.46 10.03 -25.52
N LEU A 201 -16.27 8.73 -25.36
CA LEU A 201 -14.94 8.12 -25.24
C LEU A 201 -14.35 7.86 -26.62
N SER A 202 -13.12 8.32 -26.84
CA SER A 202 -12.30 8.05 -28.02
C SER A 202 -11.00 7.39 -27.60
N VAL A 203 -10.75 6.17 -28.10
CA VAL A 203 -9.52 5.42 -27.87
C VAL A 203 -8.86 5.17 -29.23
N PRO A 204 -7.91 6.03 -29.67
CA PRO A 204 -7.33 5.94 -31.01
C PRO A 204 -6.53 4.65 -31.25
N VAL A 205 -5.94 4.11 -30.19
CA VAL A 205 -5.14 2.88 -30.21
C VAL A 205 -5.60 1.98 -29.06
N PRO A 206 -5.83 0.67 -29.27
CA PRO A 206 -6.25 -0.24 -28.21
C PRO A 206 -5.31 -0.24 -27.01
N LEU A 207 -5.89 -0.15 -25.81
CA LEU A 207 -5.17 -0.06 -24.53
C LEU A 207 -4.92 -1.43 -23.88
N ASN A 208 -5.06 -2.51 -24.66
CA ASN A 208 -5.19 -3.89 -24.15
C ASN A 208 -3.98 -4.39 -23.35
N ALA A 209 -2.80 -3.80 -23.56
CA ALA A 209 -1.57 -4.15 -22.85
C ALA A 209 -1.18 -3.15 -21.75
N ALA A 210 -1.89 -2.02 -21.63
CA ALA A 210 -1.57 -0.96 -20.69
C ALA A 210 -2.09 -1.29 -19.28
N ARG A 211 -1.18 -1.31 -18.30
CA ARG A 211 -1.51 -1.50 -16.89
C ARG A 211 -1.07 -0.28 -16.09
N ILE A 212 -1.94 0.17 -15.19
CA ILE A 212 -1.68 1.30 -14.30
C ILE A 212 -1.91 0.89 -12.85
N VAL A 213 -1.19 1.49 -11.92
CA VAL A 213 -1.60 1.45 -10.51
C VAL A 213 -2.72 2.46 -10.35
N ALA A 214 -3.91 2.00 -9.96
CA ALA A 214 -5.06 2.87 -9.77
C ALA A 214 -5.87 2.40 -8.57
N ASP A 215 -6.24 3.33 -7.72
CA ASP A 215 -7.17 3.11 -6.62
C ASP A 215 -8.46 3.92 -6.82
N ALA A 216 -9.31 3.93 -5.78
CA ALA A 216 -10.56 4.69 -5.81
C ALA A 216 -10.33 6.20 -5.93
N SER A 217 -9.23 6.73 -5.39
CA SER A 217 -8.92 8.16 -5.41
C SER A 217 -8.56 8.64 -6.82
N LEU A 218 -7.83 7.83 -7.60
CA LEU A 218 -7.55 8.14 -9.00
C LEU A 218 -8.82 8.09 -9.84
N GLY A 219 -9.70 7.12 -9.59
CA GLY A 219 -11.02 7.05 -10.23
C GLY A 219 -11.89 8.27 -9.91
N GLU A 220 -11.85 8.76 -8.67
CA GLU A 220 -12.56 9.96 -8.23
C GLU A 220 -11.96 11.24 -8.83
N ALA A 221 -10.64 11.30 -9.01
CA ALA A 221 -9.98 12.39 -9.72
C ALA A 221 -10.51 12.52 -11.15
N LEU A 222 -10.52 11.42 -11.92
CA LEU A 222 -11.06 11.42 -13.28
C LEU A 222 -12.56 11.75 -13.29
N HIS A 223 -13.35 11.21 -12.35
CA HIS A 223 -14.76 11.55 -12.20
C HIS A 223 -14.97 13.05 -12.02
N ASN A 224 -14.19 13.70 -11.14
CA ASN A 224 -14.26 15.14 -10.89
C ASN A 224 -13.91 15.97 -12.14
N LEU A 225 -12.95 15.52 -12.95
CA LEU A 225 -12.61 16.19 -14.21
C LEU A 225 -13.78 16.13 -15.20
N ILE A 226 -14.40 14.95 -15.35
CA ILE A 226 -15.56 14.76 -16.25
C ILE A 226 -16.77 15.56 -15.74
N ASP A 227 -17.01 15.59 -14.43
CA ASP A 227 -18.10 16.36 -13.85
C ASP A 227 -17.91 17.87 -14.01
N ASN A 228 -16.69 18.36 -13.79
CA ASN A 228 -16.34 19.76 -14.03
C ASN A 228 -16.55 20.15 -15.49
N ALA A 229 -16.15 19.31 -16.43
CA ALA A 229 -16.38 19.52 -17.87
C ALA A 229 -17.88 19.61 -18.22
N ALA A 230 -18.70 18.70 -17.69
CA ALA A 230 -20.14 18.73 -17.91
C ALA A 230 -20.81 19.97 -17.29
N ASN A 231 -20.40 20.37 -16.08
CA ASN A 231 -20.89 21.57 -15.43
C ASN A 231 -20.48 22.84 -16.21
N ALA A 232 -19.29 22.88 -16.79
CA ALA A 232 -18.82 23.97 -17.64
C ALA A 232 -19.67 24.10 -18.92
N ASN A 233 -19.97 22.99 -19.58
CA ASN A 233 -20.90 22.95 -20.73
C ASN A 233 -22.28 23.49 -20.34
N ALA A 234 -22.82 23.06 -19.19
CA ALA A 234 -24.12 23.53 -18.72
C ALA A 234 -24.16 25.04 -18.46
N LYS A 235 -23.12 25.60 -17.82
CA LYS A 235 -22.99 27.05 -17.58
C LYS A 235 -22.90 27.87 -18.87
N ALA A 236 -22.31 27.30 -19.93
CA ALA A 236 -22.24 27.93 -21.25
C ALA A 236 -23.53 27.78 -22.08
N GLY A 237 -24.62 27.26 -21.50
CA GLY A 237 -25.89 27.02 -22.21
C GLY A 237 -25.87 25.76 -23.09
N GLN A 238 -24.84 24.93 -22.99
CA GLN A 238 -24.62 23.74 -23.79
C GLN A 238 -24.77 22.45 -22.96
N ALA A 239 -25.74 22.38 -22.05
CA ALA A 239 -25.91 21.26 -21.11
C ALA A 239 -26.03 19.86 -21.77
N ARG A 240 -26.40 19.81 -23.06
CA ARG A 240 -26.51 18.56 -23.84
C ARG A 240 -25.24 18.21 -24.63
N ALA A 241 -24.26 19.11 -24.71
CA ALA A 241 -23.02 18.85 -25.43
C ALA A 241 -22.21 17.74 -24.74
N PRO A 242 -21.69 16.76 -25.50
CA PRO A 242 -20.92 15.67 -24.92
C PRO A 242 -19.60 16.16 -24.35
N VAL A 243 -19.24 15.66 -23.18
CA VAL A 243 -17.87 15.76 -22.66
C VAL A 243 -16.99 14.84 -23.52
N GLY A 244 -15.95 15.39 -24.13
CA GLY A 244 -14.99 14.58 -24.88
C GLY A 244 -14.00 13.93 -23.92
N VAL A 245 -13.83 12.61 -24.01
CA VAL A 245 -12.83 11.87 -23.24
C VAL A 245 -11.96 11.11 -24.22
N ARG A 246 -10.67 11.42 -24.26
CA ARG A 246 -9.70 10.73 -25.11
C ARG A 246 -8.69 10.01 -24.23
N ALA A 247 -8.45 8.73 -24.50
CA ALA A 247 -7.46 7.94 -23.77
C ALA A 247 -6.46 7.29 -24.72
N GLN A 248 -5.18 7.37 -24.37
CA GLN A 248 -4.08 6.85 -25.19
C GLN A 248 -2.85 6.52 -24.32
N VAL A 249 -1.94 5.73 -24.86
CA VAL A 249 -0.59 5.55 -24.29
C VAL A 249 0.37 6.45 -25.05
N SER A 250 1.21 7.19 -24.32
CA SER A 250 2.23 8.06 -24.91
C SER A 250 3.44 8.16 -24.00
N GLY A 251 4.63 7.87 -24.53
CA GLY A 251 5.90 8.12 -23.81
C GLY A 251 6.09 7.30 -22.53
N GLY A 252 5.44 6.14 -22.39
CA GLY A 252 5.48 5.32 -21.16
C GLY A 252 4.34 5.60 -20.18
N ASP A 253 3.50 6.60 -20.48
CA ASP A 253 2.37 6.98 -19.62
C ASP A 253 1.03 6.63 -20.26
N PHE A 254 0.06 6.31 -19.41
CA PHE A 254 -1.35 6.32 -19.75
C PHE A 254 -1.90 7.75 -19.61
N VAL A 255 -2.40 8.31 -20.71
CA VAL A 255 -2.84 9.70 -20.82
C VAL A 255 -4.34 9.75 -21.09
N VAL A 256 -5.06 10.50 -20.27
CA VAL A 256 -6.50 10.78 -20.42
C VAL A 256 -6.71 12.29 -20.57
N GLU A 257 -7.35 12.69 -21.66
CA GLU A 257 -7.75 14.07 -21.93
C GLU A 257 -9.25 14.21 -21.82
N VAL A 258 -9.70 15.13 -20.97
CA VAL A 258 -11.11 15.49 -20.79
C VAL A 258 -11.31 16.89 -21.35
N SER A 259 -12.16 17.01 -22.37
CA SER A 259 -12.42 18.25 -23.08
C SER A 259 -13.87 18.73 -22.89
N ASP A 260 -14.04 20.00 -22.58
CA ASP A 260 -15.33 20.70 -22.54
C ASP A 260 -15.48 21.74 -23.67
N GLN A 261 -16.69 22.25 -23.82
CA GLN A 261 -17.10 23.33 -24.72
C GLN A 261 -17.58 24.56 -23.94
N GLY A 262 -17.19 24.68 -22.67
CA GLY A 262 -17.55 25.78 -21.78
C GLY A 262 -16.77 27.06 -22.09
N GLY A 263 -16.88 28.04 -21.18
CA GLY A 263 -16.18 29.34 -21.31
C GLY A 263 -14.66 29.30 -21.08
N GLY A 264 -14.08 28.11 -20.90
CA GLY A 264 -12.66 27.92 -20.62
C GLY A 264 -12.24 28.26 -19.18
N ILE A 265 -11.01 27.91 -18.84
CA ILE A 265 -10.36 28.26 -17.57
C ILE A 265 -9.50 29.52 -17.75
N PRO A 266 -9.50 30.48 -16.79
CA PRO A 266 -8.63 31.66 -16.86
C PRO A 266 -7.16 31.31 -17.02
N ALA A 267 -6.42 32.05 -17.85
CA ALA A 267 -5.02 31.76 -18.16
C ALA A 267 -4.08 31.70 -16.93
N ALA A 268 -4.40 32.48 -15.87
CA ALA A 268 -3.68 32.46 -14.60
C ALA A 268 -3.76 31.08 -13.91
N VAL A 269 -4.90 30.39 -14.04
CA VAL A 269 -5.11 29.04 -13.50
C VAL A 269 -4.34 28.00 -14.32
N CYS A 270 -4.31 28.12 -15.65
CA CYS A 270 -3.50 27.25 -16.51
C CYS A 270 -1.98 27.41 -16.27
N ALA A 271 -1.52 28.59 -15.84
CA ALA A 271 -0.14 28.82 -15.46
C ALA A 271 0.20 28.17 -14.10
N ALA A 272 -0.67 28.34 -13.10
CA ALA A 272 -0.47 27.78 -11.76
C ALA A 272 -0.46 26.24 -11.75
N ALA A 273 -1.30 25.60 -12.57
CA ALA A 273 -1.34 24.14 -12.69
C ALA A 273 -0.09 23.52 -13.36
N ARG A 274 0.83 24.32 -13.93
CA ARG A 274 2.06 23.83 -14.59
C ARG A 274 3.29 23.81 -13.68
N THR A 275 3.25 24.46 -12.51
CA THR A 275 4.45 24.76 -11.71
C THR A 275 4.56 23.99 -10.39
N GLY A 276 3.78 22.93 -10.19
CA GLY A 276 3.81 22.09 -8.98
C GLY A 276 2.65 22.40 -8.01
N PRO A 277 2.67 21.83 -6.79
CA PRO A 277 1.53 21.83 -5.88
C PRO A 277 1.02 23.25 -5.67
N LEU A 278 -0.26 23.44 -5.96
CA LEU A 278 -0.96 24.73 -5.85
C LEU A 278 -0.88 25.24 -4.41
N ALA A 279 0.17 26.00 -4.13
CA ALA A 279 0.38 26.67 -2.86
C ALA A 279 -0.64 27.81 -2.76
N GLY A 280 -1.73 27.53 -2.04
CA GLY A 280 -2.76 28.51 -1.75
C GLY A 280 -3.89 28.50 -2.76
N SER A 281 -5.09 28.69 -2.22
CA SER A 281 -6.34 28.89 -2.94
C SER A 281 -6.17 29.90 -4.09
N VAL A 282 -6.02 29.39 -5.31
CA VAL A 282 -6.37 30.19 -6.49
C VAL A 282 -7.88 30.36 -6.40
N SER A 283 -8.30 31.52 -5.91
CA SER A 283 -9.70 31.91 -5.73
C SER A 283 -10.50 31.55 -7.00
N GLY A 284 -11.44 30.61 -6.87
CA GLY A 284 -12.25 30.10 -7.99
C GLY A 284 -11.97 28.67 -8.44
N MET A 285 -10.90 28.01 -7.98
CA MET A 285 -10.67 26.60 -8.24
C MET A 285 -11.42 25.74 -7.20
N GLY A 286 -12.51 25.10 -7.61
CA GLY A 286 -13.32 24.26 -6.72
C GLY A 286 -12.52 23.13 -6.09
N LEU A 287 -12.86 22.77 -4.85
CA LEU A 287 -12.21 21.74 -4.02
C LEU A 287 -11.97 20.41 -4.77
N GLY A 288 -12.86 20.05 -5.70
CA GLY A 288 -12.72 18.84 -6.53
C GLY A 288 -11.49 18.83 -7.46
N LEU A 289 -11.03 19.99 -7.96
CA LEU A 289 -9.87 20.06 -8.85
C LEU A 289 -8.55 19.93 -8.07
N PHE A 290 -8.51 20.50 -6.86
CA PHE A 290 -7.40 20.33 -5.93
C PHE A 290 -7.23 18.86 -5.51
N LEU A 291 -8.34 18.19 -5.17
CA LEU A 291 -8.30 16.76 -4.84
C LEU A 291 -7.86 15.91 -6.04
N ALA A 292 -8.31 16.24 -7.26
CA ALA A 292 -7.88 15.55 -8.46
C ALA A 292 -6.37 15.67 -8.70
N HIS A 293 -5.79 16.86 -8.50
CA HIS A 293 -4.35 17.07 -8.62
C HIS A 293 -3.56 16.22 -7.61
N SER A 294 -3.95 16.28 -6.33
CA SER A 294 -3.29 15.53 -5.26
C SER A 294 -3.36 14.02 -5.48
N ALA A 295 -4.49 13.50 -5.98
CA ALA A 295 -4.63 12.08 -6.30
C ALA A 295 -3.75 11.67 -7.49
N VAL A 296 -3.63 12.49 -8.53
CA VAL A 296 -2.78 12.20 -9.69
C VAL A 296 -1.30 12.21 -9.32
N GLU A 297 -0.84 13.21 -8.56
CA GLU A 297 0.55 13.26 -8.06
C GLU A 297 0.89 12.07 -7.17
N HIS A 298 -0.06 11.64 -6.32
CA HIS A 298 0.12 10.47 -5.47
C HIS A 298 0.40 9.18 -6.27
N HIS A 299 -0.13 9.10 -7.50
CA HIS A 299 0.10 7.98 -8.42
C HIS A 299 1.33 8.20 -9.33
N GLY A 300 2.19 9.17 -9.03
CA GLY A 300 3.37 9.50 -9.83
C GLY A 300 3.04 10.16 -11.17
N GLY A 301 1.80 10.63 -11.33
CA GLY A 301 1.30 11.24 -12.56
C GLY A 301 1.38 12.76 -12.57
N THR A 302 0.92 13.36 -13.67
CA THR A 302 0.76 14.82 -13.79
C THR A 302 -0.62 15.21 -14.31
N LEU A 303 -1.15 16.32 -13.79
CA LEU A 303 -2.42 16.92 -14.20
C LEU A 303 -2.19 18.34 -14.73
N GLY A 304 -2.56 18.60 -15.98
CA GLY A 304 -2.42 19.91 -16.62
C GLY A 304 -3.70 20.39 -17.28
N PHE A 305 -3.80 21.70 -17.54
CA PHE A 305 -4.93 22.33 -18.21
C PHE A 305 -4.46 23.18 -19.38
N THR A 306 -5.18 23.09 -20.49
CA THR A 306 -4.95 23.89 -21.70
C THR A 306 -6.28 24.41 -22.25
N ILE A 307 -6.22 25.47 -23.06
CA ILE A 307 -7.39 26.00 -23.76
C ILE A 307 -7.60 25.15 -25.02
N GLY A 308 -8.80 24.60 -25.17
CA GLY A 308 -9.19 23.85 -26.35
C GLY A 308 -9.35 24.75 -27.58
N SER A 309 -9.19 24.18 -28.77
CA SER A 309 -9.31 24.91 -30.05
C SER A 309 -10.64 25.65 -30.22
N ASN A 310 -11.68 25.23 -29.52
CA ASN A 310 -13.03 25.77 -29.60
C ASN A 310 -13.38 26.70 -28.41
N GLY A 311 -12.39 27.09 -27.60
CA GLY A 311 -12.57 28.02 -26.47
C GLY A 311 -12.88 27.36 -25.11
N GLY A 312 -13.16 26.05 -25.07
CA GLY A 312 -13.34 25.29 -23.83
C GLY A 312 -12.02 24.89 -23.17
N THR A 313 -12.08 23.99 -22.18
CA THR A 313 -10.89 23.49 -21.47
C THR A 313 -10.54 22.07 -21.89
N ILE A 314 -9.24 21.76 -21.96
CA ILE A 314 -8.73 20.40 -22.02
C ILE A 314 -7.91 20.14 -20.74
N ALA A 315 -8.43 19.26 -19.89
CA ALA A 315 -7.72 18.72 -18.74
C ALA A 315 -6.99 17.45 -19.17
N ARG A 316 -5.66 17.41 -18.98
CA ARG A 316 -4.81 16.27 -19.33
C ARG A 316 -4.27 15.63 -18.05
N LEU A 317 -4.66 14.38 -17.81
CA LEU A 317 -4.17 13.51 -16.75
C LEU A 317 -3.20 12.50 -17.36
N SER A 318 -2.06 12.28 -16.72
CA SER A 318 -1.05 11.27 -17.11
C SER A 318 -0.65 10.43 -15.91
N ILE A 319 -0.51 9.13 -16.10
CA ILE A 319 -0.15 8.15 -15.05
C ILE A 319 0.89 7.19 -15.62
N PRO A 320 2.01 6.93 -14.93
CA PRO A 320 3.03 6.00 -15.41
C PRO A 320 2.46 4.59 -15.55
N LEU A 321 2.83 3.91 -16.64
CA LEU A 321 2.50 2.49 -16.82
C LEU A 321 3.33 1.65 -15.84
N GLN A 322 2.73 0.57 -15.34
CA GLN A 322 3.51 -0.49 -14.71
C GLN A 322 4.27 -1.26 -15.79
N GLU A 323 5.59 -1.35 -15.63
CA GLU A 323 6.40 -2.28 -16.40
C GLU A 323 5.88 -3.71 -16.21
N LYS A 324 5.84 -4.46 -17.31
CA LYS A 324 5.53 -5.89 -17.26
C LYS A 324 6.60 -6.56 -16.37
N PRO A 325 6.23 -7.40 -15.39
CA PRO A 325 7.22 -8.30 -14.82
C PRO A 325 7.74 -9.18 -15.97
N GLU A 326 9.07 -9.22 -16.14
CA GLU A 326 9.73 -10.16 -17.06
C GLU A 326 9.35 -11.61 -16.75
#